data_AF-A0A1S3MY16-F1
#
_entry.id   AF-A0A1S3MY16-F1
#
_cell.length_a   1.000
_cell.length_b   1.000
_cell.length_c   1.000
_cell.angle_alpha   90.00
_cell.angle_beta   90.00
_cell.angle_gamma   90.00
#
_symmetry.space_group_name_H-M   'P 1'
#
loop_
_entity.id
_entity.type
_entity.pdbx_description
1 polymer ?
#
loop_
_entity_poly.entity_id
_entity_poly.type
_entity_poly.pdbx_seq_one_letter_code
_entity_poly.pdbx_strand_id
1 'polypeptide(L)'
;MVYRECQGQLDDYCHGGVRVQGRVLEDVKAGCFCLRGQFRAEEHKKICVSECPYCKGPLGEHKQLGETWQSNCQVCTCSNQTKTEECQPKPPSPPPLCSQNSVLVTGCCGKQTCVEKTCNYDRRTYKVGDRWTDLALPCESYSCTREGTQTVRRVCPHQNCSEEDRVWDEQHCCYTCNQTCATRVSSVNITVDNCTATLQLPMCQGQCGTETRWVVARSILLLEQKCECCRVRSYERKSVNLTCTGGSVMPHLYAHVTSCECHNCSILQ
;
A
#
# COMPACT_ATOMS: atom_id res chain seq x y z
N MET A 1 24.29 53.88 11.55
CA MET A 1 24.98 54.48 12.72
C MET A 1 26.33 55.02 12.28
N VAL A 2 26.85 56.01 12.99
CA VAL A 2 28.15 56.64 12.72
C VAL A 2 28.96 56.64 14.01
N TYR A 3 30.22 56.21 13.91
CA TYR A 3 31.15 56.27 15.03
C TYR A 3 31.54 57.72 15.32
N ARG A 4 31.53 58.09 16.60
CA ARG A 4 31.98 59.40 17.09
C ARG A 4 32.86 59.20 18.31
N GLU A 5 33.99 59.89 18.35
CA GLU A 5 34.97 59.79 19.44
C GLU A 5 34.56 60.63 20.66
N CYS A 6 33.91 61.78 20.42
CA CYS A 6 33.49 62.70 21.47
C CYS A 6 32.00 62.99 21.36
N GLN A 7 31.17 62.32 22.18
CA GLN A 7 29.73 62.56 22.24
C GLN A 7 29.29 62.67 23.71
N GLY A 8 28.69 63.80 24.08
CA GLY A 8 28.25 64.11 25.45
C GLY A 8 26.81 63.72 25.78
N GLN A 9 26.06 63.15 24.82
CA GLN A 9 24.68 62.74 25.02
C GLN A 9 24.41 61.44 24.25
N LEU A 10 23.71 60.50 24.89
CA LEU A 10 23.24 59.29 24.20
C LEU A 10 22.24 59.64 23.10
N ASP A 11 22.09 58.75 22.12
CA ASP A 11 21.02 58.91 21.14
C ASP A 11 19.66 58.92 21.85
N ASP A 12 18.78 59.80 21.40
CA ASP A 12 17.36 59.69 21.70
C ASP A 12 16.86 58.32 21.25
N TYR A 13 15.80 57.83 21.89
CA TYR A 13 15.26 56.51 21.62
C TYR A 13 13.74 56.51 21.65
N CYS A 14 13.11 55.54 21.00
CA CYS A 14 11.67 55.39 21.02
C CYS A 14 11.22 54.54 22.22
N HIS A 15 10.21 55.02 22.95
CA HIS A 15 9.51 54.28 23.99
C HIS A 15 8.01 54.56 23.88
N GLY A 16 7.19 53.50 23.77
CA GLY A 16 5.74 53.65 23.65
C GLY A 16 5.27 54.51 22.46
N GLY A 17 6.03 54.53 21.35
CA GLY A 17 5.72 55.37 20.19
C GLY A 17 6.14 56.85 20.31
N VAL A 18 6.80 57.22 21.41
CA VAL A 18 7.27 58.60 21.66
C VAL A 18 8.79 58.64 21.68
N ARG A 19 9.36 59.74 21.20
CA ARG A 19 10.81 60.02 21.29
C ARG A 19 11.15 60.44 22.72
N VAL A 20 12.01 59.67 23.36
CA VAL A 20 12.58 59.97 24.68
C VAL A 20 13.99 60.51 24.47
N GLN A 21 14.31 61.62 25.14
CA GLN A 21 15.64 62.22 25.04
C GLN A 21 16.70 61.31 25.69
N GLY A 22 17.81 61.12 24.99
CA GLY A 22 18.96 60.40 25.51
C GLY A 22 19.57 61.16 26.68
N ARG A 23 20.03 60.42 27.70
CA ARG A 23 20.67 61.03 28.86
C ARG A 23 21.93 61.80 28.47
N VAL A 24 22.15 62.95 29.11
CA VAL A 24 23.42 63.67 29.05
C VAL A 24 24.44 62.89 29.88
N LEU A 25 25.63 62.68 29.32
CA LEU A 25 26.73 61.99 29.99
C LEU A 25 27.62 63.05 30.67
N GLU A 26 28.02 62.78 31.92
CA GLU A 26 28.95 63.64 32.66
C GLU A 26 30.33 63.73 31.96
N ASP A 27 30.76 62.60 31.36
CA ASP A 27 31.96 62.52 30.53
C ASP A 27 31.61 62.16 29.08
N VAL A 28 32.31 62.77 28.12
CA VAL A 28 32.18 62.40 26.70
C VAL A 28 32.64 60.97 26.48
N LYS A 29 31.86 60.19 25.73
CA LYS A 29 32.18 58.79 25.41
C LYS A 29 32.25 58.57 23.91
N ALA A 30 33.22 57.75 23.50
CA ALA A 30 33.31 57.24 22.15
C ALA A 30 32.29 56.12 21.93
N GLY A 31 31.67 56.08 20.74
CA GLY A 31 30.66 55.07 20.43
C GLY A 31 30.01 55.24 19.05
N CYS A 32 29.12 54.31 18.71
CA CYS A 32 28.28 54.39 17.52
C CYS A 32 26.95 55.05 17.85
N PHE A 33 26.63 56.11 17.12
CA PHE A 33 25.43 56.94 17.30
C PHE A 33 24.56 56.96 16.04
N CYS A 34 23.30 57.35 16.18
CA CYS A 34 22.42 57.53 15.02
C CYS A 34 22.82 58.78 14.21
N LEU A 35 22.43 58.79 12.93
CA LEU A 35 22.64 59.95 12.05
C LEU A 35 21.81 61.14 12.54
N ARG A 36 22.14 62.36 12.12
CA ARG A 36 21.33 63.55 12.45
C ARG A 36 19.89 63.34 11.98
N GLY A 37 18.93 63.58 12.87
CA GLY A 37 17.50 63.37 12.60
C GLY A 37 17.01 61.94 12.81
N GLN A 38 17.90 61.01 13.21
CA GLN A 38 17.52 59.64 13.57
C GLN A 38 17.75 59.39 15.07
N PHE A 39 17.04 58.41 15.59
CA PHE A 39 17.07 57.98 16.99
C PHE A 39 16.98 56.46 17.07
N ARG A 40 17.32 55.89 18.22
CA ARG A 40 17.28 54.44 18.42
C ARG A 40 15.84 53.93 18.46
N ALA A 41 15.60 52.81 17.80
CA ALA A 41 14.27 52.19 17.77
C ALA A 41 13.77 51.76 19.18
N GLU A 42 14.70 51.48 20.09
CA GLU A 42 14.49 51.20 21.53
C GLU A 42 15.81 51.52 22.27
N GLU A 43 15.78 51.74 23.58
CA GLU A 43 16.93 52.21 24.40
C GLU A 43 18.22 51.40 24.17
N HIS A 44 18.10 50.07 24.10
CA HIS A 44 19.25 49.17 23.98
C HIS A 44 19.50 48.66 22.55
N LYS A 45 18.72 49.10 21.57
CA LYS A 45 18.88 48.65 20.17
C LYS A 45 19.84 49.55 19.39
N LYS A 46 20.52 48.95 18.41
CA LYS A 46 21.44 49.62 17.47
C LYS A 46 20.75 49.99 16.14
N ILE A 47 19.44 49.86 16.06
CA ILE A 47 18.63 50.19 14.89
C ILE A 47 18.24 51.66 15.00
N CYS A 48 18.52 52.43 13.95
CA CYS A 48 18.15 53.85 13.88
C CYS A 48 16.88 54.02 13.05
N VAL A 49 15.94 54.81 13.55
CA VAL A 49 14.67 55.16 12.93
C VAL A 49 14.54 56.68 12.85
N SER A 50 13.83 57.17 11.85
CA SER A 50 13.57 58.61 11.68
C SER A 50 12.30 59.08 12.37
N GLU A 51 11.43 58.14 12.76
CA GLU A 51 10.20 58.35 13.51
C GLU A 51 9.99 57.20 14.49
N CYS A 52 9.12 57.36 15.49
CA CYS A 52 8.81 56.33 16.48
C CYS A 52 7.46 55.64 16.16
N PRO A 53 7.40 54.70 15.19
CA PRO A 53 6.19 53.91 14.97
C PRO A 53 5.99 52.88 16.07
N TYR A 54 4.74 52.55 16.37
CA TYR A 54 4.36 51.44 17.25
C TYR A 54 4.17 50.15 16.43
N CYS A 55 5.02 49.91 15.43
CA CYS A 55 4.90 48.78 14.53
C CYS A 55 6.01 47.76 14.80
N LYS A 56 5.62 46.53 15.14
CA LYS A 56 6.53 45.41 15.35
C LYS A 56 6.14 44.27 14.41
N GLY A 57 7.12 43.67 13.76
CA GLY A 57 6.92 42.50 12.91
C GLY A 57 6.73 41.21 13.71
N PRO A 58 6.53 40.08 13.02
CA PRO A 58 6.19 38.79 13.65
C PRO A 58 7.27 38.26 14.59
N LEU A 59 8.52 38.70 14.44
CA LEU A 59 9.64 38.31 15.32
C LEU A 59 9.99 39.43 16.33
N GLY A 60 9.12 40.45 16.47
CA GLY A 60 9.34 41.60 17.34
C GLY A 60 10.34 42.62 16.79
N GLU A 61 10.71 42.51 15.51
CA GLU A 61 11.54 43.48 14.82
C GLU A 61 10.80 44.80 14.59
N HIS A 62 11.50 45.94 14.63
CA HIS A 62 10.87 47.22 14.34
C HIS A 62 10.57 47.34 12.84
N LYS A 63 9.36 47.79 12.54
CA LYS A 63 8.91 48.05 11.17
C LYS A 63 8.91 49.54 10.87
N GLN A 64 9.40 49.90 9.69
CA GLN A 64 9.36 51.28 9.21
C GLN A 64 7.94 51.66 8.79
N LEU A 65 7.64 52.95 8.81
CA LEU A 65 6.40 53.48 8.25
C LEU A 65 6.28 53.07 6.77
N GLY A 66 5.12 52.52 6.40
CA GLY A 66 4.81 52.01 5.06
C GLY A 66 5.33 50.60 4.77
N GLU A 67 6.10 50.00 5.68
CA GLU A 67 6.57 48.63 5.53
C GLU A 67 5.39 47.65 5.63
N THR A 68 5.39 46.62 4.77
CA THR A 68 4.38 45.56 4.76
C THR A 68 5.00 44.21 5.10
N TRP A 69 4.28 43.37 5.84
CA TRP A 69 4.72 42.03 6.22
C TRP A 69 3.55 41.06 6.30
N GLN A 70 3.87 39.77 6.36
CA GLN A 70 2.89 38.72 6.62
C GLN A 70 2.99 38.29 8.08
N SER A 71 1.87 38.32 8.78
CA SER A 71 1.74 37.85 10.16
C SER A 71 0.40 37.14 10.30
N ASN A 72 0.37 35.95 10.90
CA ASN A 72 -0.86 35.21 11.18
C ASN A 72 -1.84 35.12 9.99
N CYS A 73 -1.33 34.83 8.79
CA CYS A 73 -2.11 34.75 7.53
C CYS A 73 -2.75 36.08 7.04
N GLN A 74 -2.39 37.20 7.65
CA GLN A 74 -2.79 38.54 7.25
C GLN A 74 -1.61 39.28 6.62
N VAL A 75 -1.92 40.26 5.78
CA VAL A 75 -0.95 41.24 5.30
C VAL A 75 -1.09 42.46 6.20
N CYS A 76 -0.04 42.71 6.98
CA CYS A 76 0.05 43.82 7.91
C CYS A 76 0.90 44.92 7.30
N THR A 77 0.52 46.16 7.55
CA THR A 77 1.22 47.36 7.11
C THR A 77 1.42 48.29 8.28
N CYS A 78 2.60 48.90 8.40
CA CYS A 78 2.78 49.99 9.33
C CYS A 78 2.22 51.26 8.70
N SER A 79 1.08 51.73 9.18
CA SER A 79 0.36 52.83 8.56
C SER A 79 1.14 54.14 8.66
N ASN A 80 1.31 54.83 7.53
CA ASN A 80 1.90 56.16 7.49
C ASN A 80 1.05 57.22 8.20
N GLN A 81 -0.25 56.95 8.40
CA GLN A 81 -1.20 57.90 8.98
C GLN A 81 -1.32 57.71 10.49
N THR A 82 -1.59 56.49 10.92
CA THR A 82 -1.88 56.16 12.33
C THR A 82 -0.62 55.78 13.11
N LYS A 83 0.50 55.48 12.43
CA LYS A 83 1.76 54.98 13.00
C LYS A 83 1.60 53.68 13.81
N THR A 84 0.52 52.95 13.54
CA THR A 84 0.18 51.66 14.13
C THR A 84 0.16 50.57 13.08
N GLU A 85 0.18 49.32 13.53
CA GLU A 85 -0.02 48.15 12.68
C GLU A 85 -1.48 48.07 12.22
N GLU A 86 -1.68 47.97 10.90
CA GLU A 86 -2.98 47.71 10.28
C GLU A 86 -2.89 46.42 9.46
N CYS A 87 -3.63 45.39 9.89
CA CYS A 87 -3.64 44.08 9.23
C CYS A 87 -4.94 43.81 8.50
N GLN A 88 -4.82 43.28 7.28
CA GLN A 88 -5.96 42.85 6.48
C GLN A 88 -5.82 41.39 6.04
N PRO A 89 -6.93 40.63 5.94
CA PRO A 89 -6.90 39.30 5.36
C PRO A 89 -6.30 39.34 3.95
N LYS A 90 -5.45 38.37 3.63
CA LYS A 90 -4.91 38.26 2.27
C LYS A 90 -6.08 38.03 1.29
N PRO A 91 -6.10 38.73 0.13
CA PRO A 91 -7.11 38.48 -0.89
C PRO A 91 -7.10 37.00 -1.32
N PRO A 92 -8.27 36.36 -1.47
CA PRO A 92 -8.34 34.99 -1.94
C PRO A 92 -7.79 34.90 -3.37
N SER A 93 -6.78 34.05 -3.58
CA SER A 93 -6.30 33.72 -4.92
C SER A 93 -7.23 32.70 -5.58
N PRO A 94 -7.44 32.76 -6.91
CA PRO A 94 -8.21 31.74 -7.61
C PRO A 94 -7.62 30.33 -7.36
N PRO A 95 -8.46 29.30 -7.19
CA PRO A 95 -8.00 27.94 -6.99
C PRO A 95 -7.18 27.45 -8.19
N PRO A 96 -6.06 26.74 -7.99
CA PRO A 96 -5.38 26.06 -9.08
C PRO A 96 -6.28 24.96 -9.66
N LEU A 97 -6.22 24.78 -10.98
CA LEU A 97 -6.85 23.64 -11.65
C LEU A 97 -6.00 22.38 -11.42
N CYS A 98 -6.54 21.44 -10.66
CA CYS A 98 -5.86 20.18 -10.37
C CYS A 98 -5.98 19.19 -11.54
N SER A 99 -4.92 18.40 -11.75
CA SER A 99 -4.93 17.30 -12.71
C SER A 99 -5.90 16.21 -12.26
N GLN A 100 -6.28 15.32 -13.19
CA GLN A 100 -7.27 14.28 -12.92
C GLN A 100 -6.85 13.25 -11.83
N ASN A 101 -5.55 13.18 -11.54
CA ASN A 101 -4.97 12.32 -10.49
C ASN A 101 -4.60 13.08 -9.22
N SER A 102 -5.04 14.33 -9.06
CA SER A 102 -4.79 15.15 -7.87
C SER A 102 -6.07 15.73 -7.29
N VAL A 103 -6.03 16.03 -5.99
CA VAL A 103 -7.12 16.66 -5.25
C VAL A 103 -6.68 18.01 -4.74
N LEU A 104 -7.60 18.96 -4.76
CA LEU A 104 -7.38 20.28 -4.18
C LEU A 104 -7.44 20.18 -2.67
N VAL A 105 -6.33 20.48 -2.00
CA VAL A 105 -6.25 20.51 -0.54
C VAL A 105 -6.02 21.95 -0.09
N THR A 106 -6.73 22.34 0.96
CA THR A 106 -6.52 23.66 1.59
C THR A 106 -5.51 23.49 2.72
N GLY A 107 -4.33 24.07 2.52
CA GLY A 107 -3.28 24.13 3.54
C GLY A 107 -3.44 25.33 4.48
N CYS A 108 -2.38 25.62 5.24
CA CYS A 108 -2.33 26.77 6.13
C CYS A 108 -2.56 28.09 5.38
N CYS A 109 -3.23 29.04 6.05
CA CYS A 109 -3.56 30.35 5.50
C CYS A 109 -4.42 30.33 4.24
N GLY A 110 -5.27 29.30 4.07
CA GLY A 110 -6.15 29.17 2.91
C GLY A 110 -5.40 28.91 1.60
N LYS A 111 -4.10 28.56 1.66
CA LYS A 111 -3.32 28.25 0.48
C LYS A 111 -3.79 26.92 -0.10
N GLN A 112 -4.39 26.97 -1.27
CA GLN A 112 -4.85 25.78 -1.96
C GLN A 112 -3.71 25.18 -2.79
N THR A 113 -3.56 23.85 -2.75
CA THR A 113 -2.51 23.12 -3.47
C THR A 113 -3.06 21.78 -3.94
N CYS A 114 -2.65 21.35 -5.13
CA CYS A 114 -3.03 20.04 -5.66
C CYS A 114 -2.09 18.97 -5.11
N VAL A 115 -2.66 17.94 -4.50
CA VAL A 115 -1.91 16.79 -3.95
C VAL A 115 -2.31 15.54 -4.73
N GLU A 116 -1.35 14.73 -5.14
CA GLU A 116 -1.61 13.49 -5.87
C GLU A 116 -2.45 12.51 -5.03
N LYS A 117 -3.45 11.91 -5.67
CA LYS A 117 -4.17 10.78 -5.10
C LYS A 117 -3.22 9.60 -4.99
N THR A 118 -3.21 8.97 -3.84
CA THR A 118 -2.39 7.79 -3.57
C THR A 118 -3.21 6.77 -2.79
N CYS A 119 -2.84 5.51 -2.93
CA CYS A 119 -3.43 4.41 -2.17
C CYS A 119 -2.42 3.96 -1.12
N ASN A 120 -2.85 3.71 0.11
CA ASN A 120 -2.00 3.15 1.15
C ASN A 120 -2.34 1.67 1.37
N TYR A 121 -1.33 0.82 1.31
CA TYR A 121 -1.47 -0.61 1.58
C TYR A 121 -0.19 -1.11 2.25
N ASP A 122 -0.32 -1.82 3.38
CA ASP A 122 0.78 -2.30 4.22
C ASP A 122 1.91 -1.26 4.45
N ARG A 123 1.52 -0.06 4.90
CA ARG A 123 2.44 1.08 5.16
C ARG A 123 3.22 1.57 3.94
N ARG A 124 2.92 1.08 2.73
CA ARG A 124 3.44 1.56 1.46
C ARG A 124 2.41 2.45 0.77
N THR A 125 2.92 3.42 0.04
CA THR A 125 2.10 4.38 -0.71
C THR A 125 2.27 4.12 -2.21
N TYR A 126 1.15 3.90 -2.90
CA TYR A 126 1.07 3.57 -4.32
C TYR A 126 0.44 4.74 -5.09
N LYS A 127 0.96 5.00 -6.29
CA LYS A 127 0.42 6.02 -7.20
C LYS A 127 -0.73 5.45 -8.02
N VAL A 128 -1.64 6.32 -8.46
CA VAL A 128 -2.72 5.91 -9.37
C VAL A 128 -2.12 5.28 -10.64
N GLY A 129 -2.54 4.05 -10.94
CA GLY A 129 -2.00 3.22 -12.02
C GLY A 129 -1.10 2.08 -11.56
N ASP A 130 -0.56 2.14 -10.34
CA ASP A 130 0.28 1.07 -9.79
C ASP A 130 -0.53 -0.20 -9.54
N ARG A 131 0.15 -1.34 -9.69
CA ARG A 131 -0.38 -2.69 -9.45
C ARG A 131 0.57 -3.47 -8.55
N TRP A 132 0.00 -4.23 -7.62
CA TRP A 132 0.79 -5.05 -6.69
C TRP A 132 0.03 -6.28 -6.22
N THR A 133 0.76 -7.21 -5.61
CA THR A 133 0.26 -8.44 -4.99
C THR A 133 0.79 -8.53 -3.56
N ASP A 134 0.14 -9.35 -2.73
CA ASP A 134 0.55 -9.62 -1.36
C ASP A 134 0.89 -11.11 -1.23
N LEU A 135 2.07 -11.42 -0.68
CA LEU A 135 2.50 -12.80 -0.46
C LEU A 135 1.64 -13.52 0.60
N ALA A 136 1.03 -12.79 1.53
CA ALA A 136 0.10 -13.36 2.49
C ALA A 136 -1.27 -13.68 1.85
N LEU A 137 -1.60 -13.05 0.72
CA LEU A 137 -2.86 -13.20 -0.01
C LEU A 137 -2.59 -13.47 -1.50
N PRO A 138 -2.03 -14.64 -1.85
CA PRO A 138 -1.54 -14.93 -3.21
C PRO A 138 -2.63 -14.88 -4.28
N CYS A 139 -3.89 -15.08 -3.92
CA CYS A 139 -5.03 -14.99 -4.83
C CYS A 139 -5.64 -13.59 -4.97
N GLU A 140 -5.07 -12.59 -4.32
CA GLU A 140 -5.52 -11.21 -4.43
C GLU A 140 -4.50 -10.37 -5.19
N SER A 141 -5.03 -9.54 -6.08
CA SER A 141 -4.26 -8.54 -6.80
C SER A 141 -4.88 -7.18 -6.58
N TYR A 142 -4.04 -6.18 -6.44
CA TYR A 142 -4.45 -4.83 -6.09
C TYR A 142 -4.03 -3.86 -7.18
N SER A 143 -4.83 -2.83 -7.37
CA SER A 143 -4.48 -1.71 -8.24
C SER A 143 -4.96 -0.40 -7.66
N CYS A 144 -4.12 0.64 -7.75
CA CYS A 144 -4.49 1.94 -7.24
C CYS A 144 -5.24 2.71 -8.32
N THR A 145 -6.48 3.07 -8.03
CA THR A 145 -7.35 3.84 -8.93
C THR A 145 -7.71 5.18 -8.32
N ARG A 146 -8.39 6.01 -9.09
CA ARG A 146 -8.85 7.33 -8.64
C ARG A 146 -9.91 7.27 -7.52
N GLU A 147 -10.57 6.13 -7.38
CA GLU A 147 -11.60 5.82 -6.38
C GLU A 147 -11.00 5.15 -5.14
N GLY A 148 -9.75 4.70 -5.21
CA GLY A 148 -9.03 3.99 -4.16
C GLY A 148 -8.42 2.69 -4.64
N THR A 149 -8.04 1.84 -3.69
CA THR A 149 -7.49 0.51 -3.96
C THR A 149 -8.60 -0.41 -4.48
N GLN A 150 -8.50 -0.82 -5.74
CA GLN A 150 -9.33 -1.90 -6.28
C GLN A 150 -8.64 -3.24 -6.04
N THR A 151 -9.42 -4.19 -5.51
CA THR A 151 -8.97 -5.55 -5.23
C THR A 151 -9.67 -6.51 -6.18
N VAL A 152 -8.88 -7.32 -6.87
CA VAL A 152 -9.39 -8.40 -7.72
C VAL A 152 -8.93 -9.70 -7.13
N ARG A 153 -9.90 -10.52 -6.72
CA ARG A 153 -9.67 -11.85 -6.17
C ARG A 153 -9.84 -12.90 -7.25
N ARG A 154 -8.81 -13.71 -7.46
CA ARG A 154 -8.85 -14.85 -8.36
C ARG A 154 -9.61 -16.00 -7.68
N VAL A 155 -10.52 -16.61 -8.45
CA VAL A 155 -11.25 -17.81 -8.02
C VAL A 155 -10.57 -19.02 -8.65
N CYS A 156 -10.16 -19.98 -7.83
CA CYS A 156 -9.54 -21.21 -8.31
C CYS A 156 -10.61 -22.27 -8.66
N PRO A 157 -10.36 -23.11 -9.67
CA PRO A 157 -11.22 -24.27 -9.94
C PRO A 157 -11.22 -25.23 -8.74
N HIS A 158 -12.34 -25.90 -8.50
CA HIS A 158 -12.42 -26.91 -7.45
C HIS A 158 -11.53 -28.10 -7.81
N GLN A 159 -10.64 -28.49 -6.89
CA GLN A 159 -9.71 -29.61 -7.02
C GLN A 159 -9.72 -30.37 -5.69
N ASN A 160 -9.40 -31.67 -5.71
CA ASN A 160 -9.42 -32.50 -4.49
C ASN A 160 -8.30 -33.54 -4.54
N CYS A 161 -7.06 -33.22 -4.16
CA CYS A 161 -5.94 -34.16 -4.04
C CYS A 161 -5.15 -33.98 -2.74
N SER A 162 -4.29 -34.96 -2.43
CA SER A 162 -3.33 -34.90 -1.33
C SER A 162 -2.35 -33.73 -1.51
N GLU A 163 -1.76 -33.21 -0.42
CA GLU A 163 -0.83 -32.07 -0.51
C GLU A 163 0.41 -32.39 -1.36
N GLU A 164 0.82 -33.66 -1.37
CA GLU A 164 1.97 -34.20 -2.09
C GLU A 164 1.81 -34.10 -3.61
N ASP A 165 0.55 -34.16 -4.08
CA ASP A 165 0.21 -34.15 -5.50
C ASP A 165 -0.16 -32.75 -6.00
N ARG A 166 -0.09 -31.71 -5.16
CA ARG A 166 -0.45 -30.33 -5.57
C ARG A 166 0.70 -29.69 -6.35
N VAL A 167 0.37 -29.20 -7.54
CA VAL A 167 1.24 -28.39 -8.38
C VAL A 167 0.71 -26.97 -8.36
N TRP A 168 1.43 -26.06 -7.69
CA TRP A 168 1.04 -24.67 -7.57
C TRP A 168 1.36 -23.88 -8.83
N ASP A 169 0.54 -22.85 -9.11
CA ASP A 169 0.91 -21.83 -10.08
C ASP A 169 2.07 -20.95 -9.58
N GLU A 170 2.65 -20.15 -10.46
CA GLU A 170 3.80 -19.30 -10.13
C GLU A 170 3.51 -18.38 -8.93
N GLN A 171 2.27 -17.91 -8.80
CA GLN A 171 1.83 -17.01 -7.74
C GLN A 171 1.45 -17.74 -6.45
N HIS A 172 1.49 -19.07 -6.42
CA HIS A 172 1.04 -19.92 -5.32
C HIS A 172 -0.39 -19.61 -4.86
N CYS A 173 -1.25 -19.18 -5.80
CA CYS A 173 -2.66 -18.92 -5.56
C CYS A 173 -3.48 -20.18 -5.77
N CYS A 174 -3.41 -20.73 -6.98
CA CYS A 174 -4.15 -21.91 -7.37
C CYS A 174 -3.20 -23.10 -7.49
N TYR A 175 -3.71 -24.28 -7.18
CA TYR A 175 -3.03 -25.52 -7.48
C TYR A 175 -3.84 -26.33 -8.49
N THR A 176 -3.12 -27.12 -9.27
CA THR A 176 -3.66 -28.25 -10.02
C THR A 176 -3.17 -29.53 -9.37
N CYS A 177 -3.90 -30.62 -9.56
CA CYS A 177 -3.41 -31.93 -9.11
C CYS A 177 -2.52 -32.52 -10.20
N ASN A 178 -1.33 -33.01 -9.80
CA ASN A 178 -0.54 -33.87 -10.64
C ASN A 178 -1.33 -35.16 -10.88
N GLN A 179 -1.84 -35.34 -12.11
CA GLN A 179 -2.70 -36.49 -12.44
C GLN A 179 -1.86 -37.76 -12.48
N THR A 180 -1.73 -38.43 -11.33
CA THR A 180 -0.97 -39.67 -11.19
C THR A 180 -1.93 -40.85 -11.13
N CYS A 181 -2.44 -41.29 -12.28
CA CYS A 181 -3.05 -42.62 -12.33
C CYS A 181 -1.94 -43.68 -12.36
N ALA A 182 -1.70 -44.32 -11.22
CA ALA A 182 -0.60 -45.26 -11.06
C ALA A 182 -1.00 -46.47 -10.21
N THR A 183 -0.13 -47.49 -10.21
CA THR A 183 -0.28 -48.67 -9.36
C THR A 183 0.20 -48.37 -7.93
N ARG A 184 -0.63 -48.67 -6.93
CA ARG A 184 -0.30 -48.59 -5.49
C ARG A 184 -0.57 -49.95 -4.85
N VAL A 185 0.39 -50.46 -4.07
CA VAL A 185 0.22 -51.74 -3.37
C VAL A 185 -0.65 -51.54 -2.13
N SER A 186 -1.71 -52.35 -2.00
CA SER A 186 -2.65 -52.32 -0.88
C SER A 186 -2.83 -53.72 -0.29
N SER A 187 -3.08 -53.79 1.03
CA SER A 187 -3.35 -55.05 1.71
C SER A 187 -4.83 -55.45 1.58
N VAL A 188 -5.09 -56.67 1.13
CA VAL A 188 -6.44 -57.20 0.89
C VAL A 188 -6.60 -58.55 1.55
N ASN A 189 -7.72 -58.71 2.26
CA ASN A 189 -8.15 -60.02 2.74
C ASN A 189 -9.10 -60.65 1.72
N ILE A 190 -8.66 -61.73 1.09
CA ILE A 190 -9.46 -62.50 0.14
C ILE A 190 -10.06 -63.70 0.87
N THR A 191 -11.36 -63.93 0.66
CA THR A 191 -12.07 -65.11 1.16
C THR A 191 -12.86 -65.75 0.02
N VAL A 192 -12.61 -67.01 -0.28
CA VAL A 192 -13.30 -67.81 -1.30
C VAL A 192 -13.55 -69.20 -0.73
N ASP A 193 -14.81 -69.67 -0.75
CA ASP A 193 -15.19 -71.03 -0.31
C ASP A 193 -14.59 -71.47 1.05
N ASN A 194 -14.66 -70.60 2.06
CA ASN A 194 -14.06 -70.78 3.41
C ASN A 194 -12.52 -70.89 3.43
N CYS A 195 -11.85 -70.49 2.36
CA CYS A 195 -10.41 -70.33 2.26
C CYS A 195 -10.04 -68.84 2.27
N THR A 196 -9.01 -68.48 3.04
CA THR A 196 -8.60 -67.08 3.25
C THR A 196 -7.12 -66.85 2.96
N ALA A 197 -6.78 -65.63 2.53
CA ALA A 197 -5.40 -65.14 2.49
C ALA A 197 -5.37 -63.60 2.57
N THR A 198 -4.36 -63.06 3.26
CA THR A 198 -4.01 -61.64 3.22
C THR A 198 -2.93 -61.41 2.19
N LEU A 199 -3.21 -60.62 1.16
CA LEU A 199 -2.30 -60.36 0.05
C LEU A 199 -1.97 -58.87 -0.07
N GLN A 200 -0.76 -58.58 -0.53
CA GLN A 200 -0.34 -57.24 -0.93
C GLN A 200 -0.50 -57.13 -2.45
N LEU A 201 -1.55 -56.45 -2.90
CA LEU A 201 -1.94 -56.39 -4.32
C LEU A 201 -1.81 -54.97 -4.87
N PRO A 202 -1.22 -54.78 -6.06
CA PRO A 202 -1.22 -53.49 -6.73
C PRO A 202 -2.63 -53.17 -7.25
N MET A 203 -3.09 -51.95 -6.97
CA MET A 203 -4.37 -51.41 -7.40
C MET A 203 -4.15 -50.07 -8.10
N CYS A 204 -5.04 -49.73 -9.02
CA CYS A 204 -5.03 -48.41 -9.62
C CYS A 204 -5.60 -47.38 -8.64
N GLN A 205 -4.78 -46.40 -8.30
CA GLN A 205 -5.15 -45.30 -7.44
C GLN A 205 -4.58 -44.02 -8.03
N GLY A 206 -5.41 -42.99 -8.10
CA GLY A 206 -5.04 -41.74 -8.73
C GLY A 206 -6.25 -40.94 -9.11
N GLN A 207 -5.98 -39.73 -9.60
CA GLN A 207 -6.99 -38.79 -10.04
C GLN A 207 -6.73 -38.41 -11.48
N CYS A 208 -7.81 -38.40 -12.26
CA CYS A 208 -7.79 -38.09 -13.68
C CYS A 208 -8.56 -36.81 -13.94
N GLY A 209 -8.27 -36.16 -15.07
CA GLY A 209 -8.83 -34.86 -15.41
C GLY A 209 -10.33 -34.89 -15.69
N THR A 210 -10.97 -33.78 -15.34
CA THR A 210 -12.33 -33.44 -15.81
C THR A 210 -12.27 -32.14 -16.58
N GLU A 211 -12.76 -32.13 -17.81
CA GLU A 211 -12.84 -30.93 -18.65
C GLU A 211 -14.30 -30.66 -19.04
N THR A 212 -14.73 -29.41 -18.93
CA THR A 212 -16.06 -28.97 -19.35
C THR A 212 -15.94 -27.86 -20.36
N ARG A 213 -16.61 -28.00 -21.51
CA ARG A 213 -16.57 -27.01 -22.59
C ARG A 213 -17.96 -26.77 -23.14
N TRP A 214 -18.30 -25.49 -23.35
CA TRP A 214 -19.50 -25.12 -24.09
C TRP A 214 -19.28 -25.35 -25.57
N VAL A 215 -20.14 -26.15 -26.19
CA VAL A 215 -20.14 -26.44 -27.62
C VAL A 215 -21.47 -26.01 -28.24
N VAL A 216 -21.40 -25.43 -29.43
CA VAL A 216 -22.60 -25.04 -30.19
C VAL A 216 -22.98 -26.21 -31.10
N ALA A 217 -24.10 -26.86 -30.81
CA ALA A 217 -24.66 -27.88 -31.67
C ALA A 217 -25.94 -27.33 -32.32
N ARG A 218 -25.83 -26.98 -33.61
CA ARG A 218 -26.88 -26.26 -34.35
C ARG A 218 -27.20 -24.92 -33.67
N SER A 219 -28.40 -24.77 -33.09
CA SER A 219 -28.89 -23.57 -32.42
C SER A 219 -28.95 -23.69 -30.88
N ILE A 220 -28.35 -24.73 -30.31
CA ILE A 220 -28.36 -24.99 -28.86
C ILE A 220 -26.91 -24.94 -28.33
N LEU A 221 -26.72 -24.23 -27.22
CA LEU A 221 -25.50 -24.28 -26.41
C LEU A 221 -25.56 -25.53 -25.52
N LEU A 222 -24.68 -26.50 -25.77
CA LEU A 222 -24.56 -27.71 -24.97
C LEU A 222 -23.29 -27.64 -24.12
N LEU A 223 -23.36 -28.12 -22.89
CA LEU A 223 -22.20 -28.32 -22.04
C LEU A 223 -21.65 -29.72 -22.29
N GLU A 224 -20.54 -29.83 -23.01
CA GLU A 224 -19.80 -31.07 -23.17
C GLU A 224 -18.96 -31.33 -21.90
N GLN A 225 -19.12 -32.51 -21.30
CA GLN A 225 -18.36 -32.92 -20.13
C GLN A 225 -17.50 -34.13 -20.49
N LYS A 226 -16.17 -33.97 -20.37
CA LYS A 226 -15.22 -35.06 -20.50
C LYS A 226 -14.72 -35.44 -19.11
N CYS A 227 -15.02 -36.66 -18.69
CA CYS A 227 -14.60 -37.21 -17.41
C CYS A 227 -13.71 -38.43 -17.63
N GLU A 228 -12.47 -38.37 -17.14
CA GLU A 228 -11.55 -39.51 -17.14
C GLU A 228 -11.48 -40.15 -15.75
N CYS A 229 -11.32 -41.46 -15.71
CA CYS A 229 -11.24 -42.28 -14.52
C CYS A 229 -9.91 -43.03 -14.53
N CYS A 230 -9.29 -43.19 -13.36
CA CYS A 230 -8.09 -44.03 -13.23
C CYS A 230 -8.48 -45.50 -13.32
N ARG A 231 -8.01 -46.21 -14.35
CA ARG A 231 -8.40 -47.58 -14.66
C ARG A 231 -7.20 -48.48 -14.93
N VAL A 232 -7.42 -49.78 -14.79
CA VAL A 232 -6.44 -50.81 -15.14
C VAL A 232 -6.19 -50.78 -16.64
N ARG A 233 -4.93 -50.58 -17.03
CA ARG A 233 -4.49 -50.63 -18.43
C ARG A 233 -4.00 -52.02 -18.80
N SER A 234 -3.19 -52.62 -17.93
CA SER A 234 -2.61 -53.95 -18.15
C SER A 234 -2.53 -54.75 -16.85
N TYR A 235 -2.64 -56.07 -16.98
CA TYR A 235 -2.48 -57.00 -15.88
C TYR A 235 -1.85 -58.32 -16.36
N GLU A 236 -1.28 -59.06 -15.42
CA GLU A 236 -0.78 -60.42 -15.62
C GLU A 236 -1.60 -61.39 -14.78
N ARG A 237 -1.73 -62.65 -15.20
CA ARG A 237 -2.36 -63.68 -14.38
C ARG A 237 -1.32 -64.29 -13.46
N LYS A 238 -1.56 -64.24 -12.15
CA LYS A 238 -0.72 -64.89 -11.13
C LYS A 238 -1.53 -65.86 -10.30
N SER A 239 -0.89 -66.89 -9.79
CA SER A 239 -1.49 -67.88 -8.89
C SER A 239 -1.17 -67.55 -7.44
N VAL A 240 -2.12 -67.78 -6.54
CA VAL A 240 -1.98 -67.63 -5.11
C VAL A 240 -2.66 -68.77 -4.38
N ASN A 241 -2.08 -69.21 -3.27
CA ASN A 241 -2.59 -70.30 -2.46
C ASN A 241 -3.41 -69.75 -1.29
N LEU A 242 -4.69 -70.13 -1.21
CA LEU A 242 -5.59 -69.81 -0.11
C LEU A 242 -5.59 -70.93 0.93
N THR A 243 -5.72 -70.58 2.22
CA THR A 243 -5.76 -71.55 3.32
C THR A 243 -7.19 -71.76 3.79
N CYS A 244 -7.69 -73.00 3.72
CA CYS A 244 -9.07 -73.35 4.04
C CYS A 244 -9.26 -73.76 5.50
N THR A 245 -10.49 -73.62 6.00
CA THR A 245 -10.90 -74.19 7.29
C THR A 245 -10.78 -75.72 7.26
N GLY A 246 -9.67 -76.25 7.77
CA GLY A 246 -9.29 -77.66 7.64
C GLY A 246 -7.82 -77.88 7.25
N GLY A 247 -7.07 -76.81 6.98
CA GLY A 247 -5.63 -76.87 6.71
C GLY A 247 -5.27 -77.25 5.27
N SER A 248 -6.25 -77.56 4.43
CA SER A 248 -6.04 -77.73 2.98
C SER A 248 -5.69 -76.39 2.32
N VAL A 249 -4.89 -76.47 1.26
CA VAL A 249 -4.45 -75.31 0.48
C VAL A 249 -5.06 -75.38 -0.92
N MET A 250 -5.69 -74.30 -1.36
CA MET A 250 -6.35 -74.23 -2.68
C MET A 250 -5.73 -73.10 -3.54
N PRO A 251 -5.21 -73.40 -4.74
CA PRO A 251 -4.66 -72.37 -5.63
C PRO A 251 -5.77 -71.63 -6.38
N HIS A 252 -5.64 -70.31 -6.47
CA HIS A 252 -6.52 -69.42 -7.22
C HIS A 252 -5.72 -68.49 -8.13
N LEU A 253 -6.27 -68.17 -9.29
CA LEU A 253 -5.70 -67.18 -10.21
C LEU A 253 -6.28 -65.80 -9.92
N TYR A 254 -5.44 -64.78 -9.96
CA TYR A 254 -5.85 -63.38 -9.86
C TYR A 254 -5.18 -62.53 -10.94
N ALA A 255 -5.82 -61.41 -11.27
CA ALA A 255 -5.28 -60.40 -12.18
C ALA A 255 -4.36 -59.46 -11.40
N HIS A 256 -3.04 -59.66 -11.55
CA HIS A 256 -2.02 -58.80 -10.98
C HIS A 256 -1.83 -57.55 -11.86
N VAL A 257 -2.36 -56.41 -11.40
CA VAL A 257 -2.31 -55.14 -12.13
C VAL A 257 -0.85 -54.70 -12.32
N THR A 258 -0.45 -54.42 -13.57
CA THR A 258 0.91 -53.99 -13.91
C THR A 258 0.99 -52.52 -14.31
N SER A 259 -0.08 -51.94 -14.86
CA SER A 259 -0.14 -50.50 -15.15
C SER A 259 -1.56 -49.96 -15.12
N CYS A 260 -1.66 -48.65 -14.91
CA CYS A 260 -2.90 -47.89 -14.85
C CYS A 260 -2.82 -46.69 -15.79
N GLU A 261 -3.96 -46.24 -16.28
CA GLU A 261 -4.05 -45.03 -17.11
C GLU A 261 -5.36 -44.27 -16.85
N CYS A 262 -5.34 -42.97 -17.18
CA CYS A 262 -6.55 -42.17 -17.26
C CYS A 262 -7.28 -42.49 -18.56
N HIS A 263 -8.52 -42.94 -18.44
CA HIS A 263 -9.37 -43.28 -19.58
C HIS A 263 -10.78 -42.74 -19.35
N ASN A 264 -11.49 -42.38 -20.42
CA ASN A 264 -12.90 -41.94 -20.34
C ASN A 264 -13.72 -42.86 -19.44
N CYS A 265 -14.39 -42.28 -18.46
CA CYS A 265 -15.30 -42.99 -17.59
C CYS A 265 -16.48 -43.50 -18.42
N SER A 266 -16.56 -44.81 -18.67
CA SER A 266 -17.81 -45.44 -19.10
C SER A 266 -18.85 -45.23 -17.99
N ILE A 267 -19.93 -44.53 -18.30
CA ILE A 267 -21.15 -44.57 -17.50
C ILE A 267 -21.68 -45.99 -17.65
N LEU A 268 -21.71 -46.76 -16.56
CA LEU A 268 -22.43 -48.03 -16.54
C LEU A 268 -23.91 -47.72 -16.83
N GLN A 269 -24.40 -48.14 -17.99
CA GLN A 269 -25.83 -48.26 -18.29
C GLN A 269 -26.37 -49.58 -17.77
#